data_AF-A0A2S4ZGE4-F1
#
_entry.id   AF-A0A2S4ZGE4-F1
#
_cell.length_a   1.000
_cell.length_b   1.000
_cell.length_c   1.000
_cell.angle_alpha   90.00
_cell.angle_beta   90.00
_cell.angle_gamma   90.00
#
_symmetry.space_group_name_H-M   'P 1'
#
loop_
_entity.id
_entity.type
_entity.pdbx_description
1 polymer ?
#
loop_
_entity_poly.entity_id
_entity_poly.type
_entity_poly.pdbx_seq_one_letter_code
_entity_poly.pdbx_strand_id
1 'polypeptide(L)'
;MGHLDHAAFGWLTPALSYVMACIGAALGLRCTVRALAATGRARRNWLVTAASSIGTGIWTMHFVAMLGFRVSGSDIRYDVPLTILSLLVAMVVVWAGVFAVGYSRDRNRALLLGGLTTGLGVASMHYLGMAAVRLHGDVTYDPVLVGLSVLIAVVAATAALWAGLNIKSPLAVTVASLVMGAAVSSMHYTGMFAVSVRVDPSGDALPGATAMQFIFPLAVGLGSYLFITSAFVALSPTADEREASASAQRPLESVAR
;
A
#
# COMPACT_ATOMS: atom_id res chain seq x y z
N MET A 1 -32.33 1.66 -7.15
CA MET A 1 -30.97 1.91 -6.63
C MET A 1 -30.47 0.60 -6.04
N GLY A 2 -29.29 0.12 -6.42
CA GLY A 2 -28.72 -1.07 -5.79
C GLY A 2 -28.24 -0.73 -4.38
N HIS A 3 -28.59 -1.53 -3.38
CA HIS A 3 -27.95 -1.40 -2.07
C HIS A 3 -26.48 -1.81 -2.19
N LEU A 4 -25.59 -0.92 -1.75
CA LEU A 4 -24.17 -1.18 -1.62
C LEU A 4 -23.92 -1.82 -0.26
N ASP A 5 -23.33 -3.00 -0.26
CA ASP A 5 -22.83 -3.62 0.96
C ASP A 5 -21.31 -3.60 0.91
N HIS A 6 -20.69 -2.86 1.84
CA HIS A 6 -19.24 -2.72 1.97
C HIS A 6 -18.63 -3.84 2.82
N ALA A 7 -19.48 -4.65 3.46
CA ALA A 7 -19.12 -5.69 4.41
C ALA A 7 -19.93 -6.96 4.12
N ALA A 8 -19.96 -7.40 2.86
CA ALA A 8 -20.70 -8.60 2.47
C ALA A 8 -20.26 -9.89 3.20
N PHE A 9 -19.05 -9.90 3.75
CA PHE A 9 -18.51 -10.96 4.63
C PHE A 9 -18.38 -10.50 6.10
N GLY A 10 -19.14 -9.48 6.49
CA GLY A 10 -18.99 -8.78 7.76
C GLY A 10 -17.69 -7.96 7.85
N TRP A 11 -17.18 -7.80 9.07
CA TRP A 11 -15.96 -7.02 9.35
C TRP A 11 -14.66 -7.68 8.88
N LEU A 12 -14.72 -8.90 8.32
CA LEU A 12 -13.53 -9.66 7.93
C LEU A 12 -12.72 -8.94 6.83
N THR A 13 -13.37 -8.54 5.73
CA THR A 13 -12.68 -7.90 4.61
C THR A 13 -12.12 -6.52 4.97
N PRO A 14 -12.84 -5.63 5.69
CA PRO A 14 -12.26 -4.40 6.22
C PRO A 14 -11.07 -4.63 7.16
N ALA A 15 -11.17 -5.61 8.07
CA ALA A 15 -10.10 -5.90 9.03
C ALA A 15 -8.85 -6.44 8.33
N LEU A 16 -9.00 -7.40 7.41
CA LEU A 16 -7.89 -7.94 6.63
C LEU A 16 -7.25 -6.86 5.76
N SER A 17 -8.06 -6.04 5.09
CA SER A 17 -7.59 -4.90 4.30
C SER A 17 -6.73 -3.96 5.15
N TYR A 18 -7.23 -3.55 6.32
CA TYR A 18 -6.48 -2.70 7.26
C TYR A 18 -5.17 -3.34 7.72
N VAL A 19 -5.18 -4.64 8.05
CA VAL A 19 -3.96 -5.38 8.44
C VAL A 19 -2.93 -5.37 7.30
N MET A 20 -3.34 -5.58 6.05
CA MET A 20 -2.43 -5.53 4.90
C MET A 20 -1.82 -4.14 4.71
N ALA A 21 -2.61 -3.07 4.94
CA ALA A 21 -2.13 -1.70 4.93
C ALA A 21 -1.05 -1.47 6.00
N CYS A 22 -1.31 -1.94 7.23
CA CYS A 22 -0.40 -1.82 8.37
C CYS A 22 0.92 -2.58 8.13
N ILE A 23 0.85 -3.79 7.56
CA ILE A 23 2.04 -4.59 7.24
C ILE A 23 2.88 -3.88 6.17
N GLY A 24 2.26 -3.40 5.09
CA GLY A 24 2.97 -2.64 4.05
C GLY A 24 3.64 -1.39 4.59
N ALA A 25 2.93 -0.63 5.43
CA ALA A 25 3.45 0.56 6.12
C ALA A 25 4.63 0.23 7.05
N ALA A 26 4.51 -0.82 7.87
CA ALA A 26 5.55 -1.23 8.81
C ALA A 26 6.83 -1.67 8.11
N LEU A 27 6.70 -2.49 7.07
CA LEU A 27 7.85 -2.92 6.27
C LEU A 27 8.47 -1.74 5.53
N GLY A 28 7.64 -0.87 4.96
CA GLY A 28 8.05 0.38 4.33
C GLY A 28 8.91 1.25 5.24
N LEU A 29 8.41 1.56 6.44
CA LEU A 29 9.10 2.36 7.45
C LEU A 29 10.40 1.70 7.92
N ARG A 30 10.36 0.42 8.30
CA ARG A 30 11.55 -0.31 8.77
C ARG A 30 12.65 -0.36 7.70
N CYS A 31 12.29 -0.66 6.46
CA CYS A 31 13.22 -0.66 5.34
C CYS A 31 13.75 0.75 5.04
N THR A 32 12.92 1.79 5.14
CA THR A 32 13.37 3.19 4.94
C THR A 32 14.39 3.59 6.01
N VAL A 33 14.13 3.28 7.30
CA VAL A 33 15.08 3.55 8.39
C VAL A 33 16.43 2.86 8.13
N ARG A 34 16.40 1.60 7.69
CA ARG A 34 17.63 0.86 7.33
C ARG A 34 18.32 1.43 6.09
N ALA A 35 17.56 1.91 5.11
CA ALA A 35 18.12 2.56 3.94
C ALA A 35 18.89 3.84 4.32
N LEU A 36 18.35 4.64 5.24
CA LEU A 36 18.97 5.89 5.69
C LEU A 36 20.27 5.66 6.49
N ALA A 37 20.41 4.50 7.14
CA ALA A 37 21.65 4.08 7.82
C ALA A 37 22.68 3.43 6.87
N ALA A 38 22.28 3.09 5.64
CA ALA A 38 23.11 2.39 4.67
C ALA A 38 23.68 3.33 3.58
N THR A 39 24.71 2.85 2.87
CA THR A 39 25.31 3.56 1.73
C THR A 39 25.32 2.69 0.47
N GLY A 40 25.53 3.31 -0.69
CA GLY A 40 25.67 2.63 -1.99
C GLY A 40 24.52 1.69 -2.35
N ARG A 41 24.86 0.45 -2.72
CA ARG A 41 23.90 -0.58 -3.16
C ARG A 41 22.94 -1.02 -2.06
N ALA A 42 23.40 -1.07 -0.80
CA ALA A 42 22.57 -1.47 0.32
C ALA A 42 21.42 -0.48 0.57
N ARG A 43 21.70 0.83 0.51
CA ARG A 43 20.66 1.88 0.59
C ARG A 43 19.61 1.71 -0.50
N ARG A 44 20.05 1.55 -1.76
CA ARG A 44 19.16 1.36 -2.90
C ARG A 44 18.25 0.14 -2.70
N ASN A 45 18.81 -1.00 -2.31
CA ASN A 45 18.06 -2.23 -2.12
C ASN A 45 17.00 -2.07 -1.01
N TRP A 46 17.34 -1.42 0.11
CA TRP A 46 16.36 -1.15 1.16
C TRP A 46 15.25 -0.19 0.72
N LEU A 47 15.54 0.84 -0.09
CA LEU A 47 14.52 1.72 -0.65
C LEU A 47 13.60 0.99 -1.64
N VAL A 48 14.14 0.09 -2.46
CA VAL A 48 13.35 -0.78 -3.35
C VAL A 48 12.41 -1.65 -2.52
N THR A 49 12.93 -2.34 -1.48
CA THR A 49 12.09 -3.18 -0.61
C THR A 49 11.04 -2.35 0.12
N ALA A 50 11.39 -1.15 0.60
CA ALA A 50 10.45 -0.24 1.25
C ALA A 50 9.30 0.14 0.31
N ALA A 51 9.64 0.62 -0.89
CA ALA A 51 8.66 1.10 -1.85
C ALA A 51 7.77 -0.03 -2.39
N SER A 52 8.34 -1.19 -2.69
CA SER A 52 7.57 -2.37 -3.10
C SER A 52 6.65 -2.87 -1.98
N SER A 53 7.07 -2.82 -0.71
CA SER A 53 6.22 -3.23 0.41
C SER A 53 5.04 -2.28 0.61
N ILE A 54 5.28 -0.97 0.52
CA ILE A 54 4.21 0.05 0.63
C ILE A 54 3.24 -0.09 -0.55
N GLY A 55 3.75 -0.15 -1.79
CA GLY A 55 2.92 -0.29 -2.99
C GLY A 55 2.05 -1.55 -2.96
N THR A 56 2.65 -2.70 -2.62
CA THR A 56 1.92 -3.97 -2.50
C THR A 56 0.89 -3.91 -1.37
N GLY A 57 1.24 -3.32 -0.23
CA GLY A 57 0.34 -3.19 0.92
C GLY A 57 -0.89 -2.35 0.60
N ILE A 58 -0.70 -1.18 -0.03
CA ILE A 58 -1.79 -0.28 -0.43
C ILE A 58 -2.68 -0.97 -1.48
N TRP A 59 -2.09 -1.60 -2.50
CA TRP A 59 -2.87 -2.29 -3.53
C TRP A 59 -3.65 -3.48 -2.97
N THR A 60 -3.01 -4.32 -2.16
CA THR A 60 -3.67 -5.46 -1.52
C THR A 60 -4.77 -4.99 -0.57
N MET A 61 -4.54 -3.93 0.21
CA MET A 61 -5.57 -3.31 1.05
C MET A 61 -6.80 -2.94 0.21
N HIS A 62 -6.59 -2.21 -0.89
CA HIS A 62 -7.69 -1.75 -1.75
C HIS A 62 -8.52 -2.92 -2.29
N PHE A 63 -7.87 -3.92 -2.89
CA PHE A 63 -8.61 -5.02 -3.52
C PHE A 63 -9.20 -6.00 -2.50
N VAL A 64 -8.57 -6.22 -1.34
CA VAL A 64 -9.17 -7.01 -0.26
C VAL A 64 -10.43 -6.32 0.28
N ALA A 65 -10.45 -4.99 0.37
CA ALA A 65 -11.66 -4.26 0.71
C ALA A 65 -12.75 -4.40 -0.39
N MET A 66 -12.35 -4.30 -1.66
CA MET A 66 -13.25 -4.51 -2.81
C MET A 66 -13.84 -5.92 -2.89
N LEU A 67 -13.18 -6.96 -2.35
CA LEU A 67 -13.79 -8.29 -2.22
C LEU A 67 -15.03 -8.27 -1.31
N GLY A 68 -15.07 -7.36 -0.34
CA GLY A 68 -16.23 -7.12 0.53
C GLY A 68 -17.32 -6.27 -0.11
N PHE A 69 -17.03 -5.59 -1.23
CA PHE A 69 -17.96 -4.74 -1.95
C PHE A 69 -18.87 -5.59 -2.86
N ARG A 70 -20.17 -5.50 -2.62
CA ARG A 70 -21.18 -6.13 -3.48
C ARG A 70 -22.24 -5.14 -3.90
N VAL A 71 -22.67 -5.28 -5.15
CA VAL A 71 -23.80 -4.55 -5.73
C VAL A 71 -24.96 -5.52 -5.87
N SER A 72 -26.08 -5.22 -5.23
CA SER A 72 -27.30 -6.04 -5.37
C SER A 72 -27.82 -5.95 -6.80
N GLY A 73 -28.04 -7.10 -7.46
CA GLY A 73 -28.63 -7.17 -8.80
C GLY A 73 -27.65 -7.23 -9.98
N SER A 74 -26.34 -7.24 -9.74
CA SER A 74 -25.33 -7.52 -10.78
C SER A 74 -24.13 -8.24 -10.19
N ASP A 75 -23.57 -9.18 -10.94
CA ASP A 75 -22.23 -9.69 -10.64
C ASP A 75 -21.17 -8.60 -10.88
N ILE A 76 -20.05 -8.73 -10.18
CA ILE A 76 -18.88 -7.87 -10.33
C ILE A 76 -17.77 -8.69 -11.00
N ARG A 77 -17.31 -8.21 -12.16
CA ARG A 77 -16.12 -8.71 -12.84
C ARG A 77 -15.05 -7.61 -12.91
N TYR A 78 -13.83 -8.02 -13.20
CA TYR A 78 -12.67 -7.14 -13.24
C TYR A 78 -12.00 -7.18 -14.60
N ASP A 79 -11.72 -6.00 -15.13
CA ASP A 79 -10.83 -5.78 -16.26
C ASP A 79 -9.39 -6.05 -15.81
N VAL A 80 -8.82 -7.15 -16.30
CA VAL A 80 -7.48 -7.61 -15.89
C VAL A 80 -6.39 -6.59 -16.25
N PRO A 81 -6.31 -6.05 -17.48
CA PRO A 81 -5.37 -4.99 -17.82
C PRO A 81 -5.43 -3.77 -16.90
N LEU A 82 -6.61 -3.21 -16.64
CA LEU A 82 -6.74 -2.04 -15.77
C LEU A 82 -6.36 -2.35 -14.31
N THR A 83 -6.69 -3.55 -13.85
CA THR A 83 -6.30 -4.02 -12.51
C THR A 83 -4.79 -4.10 -12.38
N ILE A 84 -4.08 -4.66 -13.37
CA ILE A 84 -2.61 -4.71 -13.38
C ILE A 84 -2.02 -3.31 -13.49
N LEU A 85 -2.60 -2.45 -14.34
CA LEU A 85 -2.15 -1.07 -14.49
C LEU A 85 -2.25 -0.30 -13.16
N SER A 86 -3.33 -0.51 -12.39
CA SER A 86 -3.48 0.10 -11.05
C SER A 86 -2.34 -0.30 -10.11
N LEU A 87 -1.93 -1.57 -10.12
CA LEU A 87 -0.79 -2.07 -9.33
C LEU A 87 0.52 -1.41 -9.77
N LEU A 88 0.77 -1.35 -11.08
CA LEU A 88 1.99 -0.75 -11.63
C LEU A 88 2.07 0.75 -11.30
N VAL A 89 0.96 1.48 -11.39
CA VAL A 89 0.89 2.89 -11.00
C VAL A 89 1.25 3.04 -9.53
N ALA A 90 0.65 2.26 -8.61
CA ALA A 90 1.01 2.29 -7.20
C ALA A 90 2.50 2.00 -6.95
N MET A 91 3.08 1.04 -7.66
CA MET A 91 4.51 0.73 -7.53
C MET A 91 5.38 1.91 -7.94
N VAL A 92 5.16 2.45 -9.13
CA VAL A 92 6.01 3.51 -9.70
C VAL A 92 5.94 4.80 -8.86
N VAL A 93 4.75 5.20 -8.44
CA VAL A 93 4.56 6.46 -7.70
C VAL A 93 5.07 6.39 -6.26
N VAL A 94 4.97 5.22 -5.61
CA VAL A 94 5.56 4.99 -4.29
C VAL A 94 7.09 4.90 -4.40
N TRP A 95 7.62 4.25 -5.43
CA TRP A 95 9.06 4.25 -5.71
C TRP A 95 9.57 5.68 -5.90
N ALA A 96 8.90 6.50 -6.71
CA ALA A 96 9.27 7.89 -6.92
C ALA A 96 9.34 8.68 -5.61
N GLY A 97 8.31 8.58 -4.75
CA GLY A 97 8.27 9.30 -3.47
C GLY A 97 9.34 8.82 -2.48
N VAL A 98 9.48 7.51 -2.30
CA VAL A 98 10.47 6.92 -1.38
C VAL A 98 11.90 7.21 -1.84
N PHE A 99 12.19 7.16 -3.14
CA PHE A 99 13.52 7.51 -3.66
C PHE A 99 13.79 9.01 -3.61
N ALA A 100 12.80 9.86 -3.89
CA ALA A 100 12.93 11.31 -3.78
C ALA A 100 13.33 11.70 -2.34
N VAL A 101 12.61 11.17 -1.36
CA VAL A 101 12.91 11.40 0.06
C VAL A 101 14.21 10.70 0.48
N GLY A 102 14.44 9.49 -0.03
CA GLY A 102 15.59 8.66 0.26
C GLY A 102 16.91 9.16 -0.31
N TYR A 103 16.94 10.13 -1.22
CA TYR A 103 18.18 10.70 -1.79
C TYR A 103 18.25 12.24 -1.77
N SER A 104 17.16 12.95 -1.48
CA SER A 104 17.18 14.42 -1.48
C SER A 104 18.00 15.00 -0.33
N ARG A 105 18.74 16.06 -0.62
CA ARG A 105 19.40 16.93 0.38
C ARG A 105 18.41 17.91 1.02
N ASP A 106 17.42 18.37 0.25
CA ASP A 106 16.33 19.23 0.74
C ASP A 106 15.15 18.35 1.14
N ARG A 107 15.01 18.12 2.44
CA ARG A 107 13.97 17.25 3.00
C ARG A 107 12.58 17.84 2.85
N ASN A 108 12.43 19.15 3.01
CA ASN A 108 11.11 19.79 2.97
C ASN A 108 10.54 19.74 1.56
N ARG A 109 11.35 20.09 0.55
CA ARG A 109 10.94 20.00 -0.84
C ARG A 109 10.65 18.56 -1.27
N ALA A 110 11.45 17.60 -0.80
CA ALA A 110 11.22 16.19 -1.09
C ALA A 110 9.94 15.65 -0.43
N LEU A 111 9.61 16.09 0.78
CA LEU A 111 8.35 15.73 1.44
C LEU A 111 7.15 16.32 0.72
N LEU A 112 7.20 17.59 0.31
CA LEU A 112 6.11 18.23 -0.40
C LEU A 112 5.87 17.59 -1.78
N LEU A 113 6.92 17.47 -2.60
CA LEU A 113 6.80 16.89 -3.95
C LEU A 113 6.55 15.38 -3.89
N GLY A 114 7.25 14.66 -3.00
CA GLY A 114 7.06 13.23 -2.80
C GLY A 114 5.67 12.90 -2.25
N GLY A 115 5.20 13.65 -1.26
CA GLY A 115 3.88 13.48 -0.67
C GLY A 115 2.76 13.75 -1.68
N LEU A 116 2.87 14.84 -2.46
CA LEU A 116 1.93 15.16 -3.52
C LEU A 116 1.91 14.07 -4.60
N THR A 117 3.08 13.69 -5.13
CA THR A 117 3.18 12.70 -6.22
C THR A 117 2.73 11.31 -5.78
N THR A 118 3.19 10.84 -4.62
CA THR A 118 2.75 9.55 -4.07
C THR A 118 1.27 9.56 -3.71
N GLY A 119 0.76 10.65 -3.11
CA GLY A 119 -0.66 10.77 -2.77
C GLY A 119 -1.58 10.73 -4.00
N LEU A 120 -1.27 11.55 -5.01
CA LEU A 120 -1.99 11.54 -6.29
C LEU A 120 -1.89 10.17 -6.98
N GLY A 121 -0.74 9.53 -6.91
CA GLY A 121 -0.54 8.19 -7.46
C GLY A 121 -1.35 7.11 -6.73
N VAL A 122 -1.45 7.18 -5.41
CA VAL A 122 -2.26 6.27 -4.58
C VAL A 122 -3.75 6.49 -4.84
N ALA A 123 -4.21 7.73 -4.96
CA ALA A 123 -5.58 8.04 -5.40
C ALA A 123 -5.84 7.53 -6.83
N SER A 124 -4.88 7.73 -7.74
CA SER A 124 -4.97 7.24 -9.12
C SER A 124 -5.07 5.71 -9.16
N MET A 125 -4.31 4.98 -8.35
CA MET A 125 -4.43 3.54 -8.24
C MET A 125 -5.84 3.13 -7.77
N HIS A 126 -6.38 3.80 -6.75
CA HIS A 126 -7.72 3.52 -6.25
C HIS A 126 -8.78 3.70 -7.36
N TYR A 127 -8.74 4.83 -8.08
CA TYR A 127 -9.73 5.10 -9.13
C TYR A 127 -9.52 4.28 -10.40
N LEU A 128 -8.29 3.87 -10.73
CA LEU A 128 -8.03 2.86 -11.78
C LEU A 128 -8.58 1.49 -11.37
N GLY A 129 -8.43 1.11 -10.10
CA GLY A 129 -9.01 -0.11 -9.55
C GLY A 129 -10.54 -0.10 -9.65
N MET A 130 -11.17 1.03 -9.36
CA MET A 130 -12.61 1.21 -9.56
C MET A 130 -13.00 1.21 -11.04
N ALA A 131 -12.22 1.83 -11.92
CA ALA A 131 -12.46 1.81 -13.36
C ALA A 131 -12.32 0.40 -13.97
N ALA A 132 -11.61 -0.51 -13.28
CA ALA A 132 -11.52 -1.91 -13.68
C ALA A 132 -12.80 -2.71 -13.36
N VAL A 133 -13.71 -2.18 -12.53
CA VAL A 133 -14.96 -2.86 -12.17
C VAL A 133 -15.90 -2.88 -13.37
N ARG A 134 -16.37 -4.08 -13.72
CA ARG A 134 -17.37 -4.34 -14.74
C ARG A 134 -18.63 -4.88 -14.06
N LEU A 135 -19.74 -4.20 -14.27
CA LEU A 135 -21.08 -4.56 -13.79
C LEU A 135 -22.12 -4.14 -14.82
N HIS A 136 -23.34 -4.65 -14.71
CA HIS A 136 -24.45 -4.25 -15.57
C HIS A 136 -25.06 -2.93 -15.09
N GLY A 137 -24.61 -1.83 -15.70
CA GLY A 137 -25.04 -0.47 -15.40
C GLY A 137 -23.86 0.49 -15.23
N ASP A 138 -24.11 1.63 -14.58
CA ASP A 138 -23.18 2.75 -14.51
C ASP A 138 -22.73 3.04 -13.08
N VAL A 139 -21.44 3.40 -12.96
CA VAL A 139 -20.82 3.87 -11.72
C VAL A 139 -20.61 5.37 -11.83
N THR A 140 -21.19 6.13 -10.89
CA THR A 140 -21.06 7.59 -10.80
C THR A 140 -20.40 7.98 -9.49
N TYR A 141 -19.80 9.18 -9.47
CA TYR A 141 -19.02 9.68 -8.33
C TYR A 141 -19.49 11.06 -7.90
N ASP A 142 -19.58 11.27 -6.58
CA ASP A 142 -19.66 12.62 -6.01
C ASP A 142 -18.27 13.29 -6.07
N PRO A 143 -18.12 14.41 -6.83
CA PRO A 143 -16.83 15.07 -7.01
C PRO A 143 -16.25 15.65 -5.71
N VAL A 144 -17.08 16.01 -4.72
CA VAL A 144 -16.64 16.54 -3.43
C VAL A 144 -15.99 15.44 -2.61
N LEU A 145 -16.62 14.26 -2.54
CA LEU A 145 -16.07 13.11 -1.83
C LEU A 145 -14.83 12.55 -2.52
N VAL A 146 -14.76 12.60 -3.85
CA VAL A 146 -13.53 12.30 -4.61
C VAL A 146 -12.42 13.29 -4.25
N GLY A 147 -12.70 14.59 -4.24
CA GLY A 147 -11.72 15.60 -3.83
C GLY A 147 -11.21 15.38 -2.41
N LEU A 148 -12.10 15.01 -1.48
CA LEU A 148 -11.75 14.69 -0.10
C LEU A 148 -10.89 13.43 0.00
N SER A 149 -11.20 12.35 -0.73
CA SER A 149 -10.37 11.14 -0.73
C SER A 149 -8.95 11.44 -1.24
N VAL A 150 -8.83 12.23 -2.31
CA VAL A 150 -7.54 12.65 -2.88
C VAL A 150 -6.74 13.48 -1.86
N LEU A 151 -7.41 14.40 -1.15
CA LEU A 151 -6.77 15.17 -0.09
C LEU A 151 -6.24 14.27 1.03
N ILE A 152 -7.05 13.31 1.49
CA ILE A 152 -6.63 12.31 2.49
C ILE A 152 -5.41 11.53 1.97
N ALA A 153 -5.40 11.12 0.68
CA ALA A 153 -4.29 10.41 0.07
C ALA A 153 -2.98 11.21 0.14
N VAL A 154 -3.02 12.50 -0.21
CA VAL A 154 -1.85 13.40 -0.20
C VAL A 154 -1.36 13.63 1.23
N VAL A 155 -2.25 13.88 2.17
CA VAL A 155 -1.88 14.05 3.59
C VAL A 155 -1.27 12.77 4.15
N ALA A 156 -1.90 11.62 3.90
CA ALA A 156 -1.42 10.31 4.35
C ALA A 156 -0.04 9.97 3.76
N ALA A 157 0.16 10.19 2.46
CA ALA A 157 1.44 9.95 1.79
C ALA A 157 2.54 10.89 2.32
N THR A 158 2.22 12.15 2.55
CA THR A 158 3.16 13.12 3.13
C THR A 158 3.56 12.71 4.55
N ALA A 159 2.58 12.34 5.39
CA ALA A 159 2.81 11.87 6.75
C ALA A 159 3.64 10.58 6.78
N ALA A 160 3.39 9.65 5.85
CA ALA A 160 4.14 8.41 5.70
C ALA A 160 5.63 8.66 5.39
N LEU A 161 5.91 9.52 4.42
CA LEU A 161 7.26 9.90 4.04
C LEU A 161 7.96 10.66 5.17
N TRP A 162 7.24 11.56 5.86
CA TRP A 162 7.75 12.25 7.04
C TRP A 162 8.09 11.28 8.17
N ALA A 163 7.24 10.29 8.43
CA ALA A 163 7.48 9.26 9.43
C ALA A 163 8.74 8.45 9.11
N GLY A 164 8.95 8.08 7.84
CA GLY A 164 10.16 7.36 7.41
C GLY A 164 11.47 8.14 7.62
N LEU A 165 11.42 9.47 7.65
CA LEU A 165 12.58 10.33 7.90
C LEU A 165 12.85 10.60 9.39
N ASN A 166 11.80 10.61 10.21
CA ASN A 166 11.86 11.13 11.58
C ASN A 166 11.69 10.05 12.66
N ILE A 167 11.04 8.93 12.35
CA ILE A 167 10.74 7.88 13.30
C ILE A 167 11.79 6.77 13.19
N LYS A 168 12.50 6.49 14.30
CA LYS A 168 13.55 5.46 14.37
C LYS A 168 13.24 4.34 15.36
N SER A 169 12.47 4.63 16.41
CA SER A 169 12.16 3.66 17.46
C SER A 169 11.23 2.55 16.92
N PRO A 170 11.51 1.25 17.17
CA PRO A 170 10.67 0.15 16.73
C PRO A 170 9.21 0.27 17.17
N LEU A 171 8.97 0.72 18.41
CA LEU A 171 7.62 0.93 18.94
C LEU A 171 6.91 2.07 18.19
N ALA A 172 7.62 3.19 17.96
CA ALA A 172 7.08 4.33 17.24
C ALA A 172 6.80 3.99 15.76
N VAL A 173 7.62 3.14 15.13
CA VAL A 173 7.36 2.60 13.80
C VAL A 173 6.07 1.78 13.79
N THR A 174 5.87 0.89 14.77
CA THR A 174 4.64 0.11 14.88
C THR A 174 3.41 1.01 15.00
N VAL A 175 3.43 1.99 15.91
CA VAL A 175 2.32 2.95 16.08
C VAL A 175 2.07 3.75 14.80
N ALA A 176 3.13 4.28 14.17
CA ALA A 176 3.02 5.02 12.92
C ALA A 176 2.42 4.17 11.79
N SER A 177 2.76 2.88 11.74
CA SER A 177 2.23 1.94 10.73
C SER A 177 0.74 1.70 10.88
N LEU A 178 0.24 1.61 12.11
CA LEU A 178 -1.19 1.50 12.41
C LEU A 178 -1.94 2.77 11.98
N VAL A 179 -1.41 3.94 12.33
CA VAL A 179 -1.98 5.24 11.93
C VAL A 179 -1.99 5.40 10.41
N MET A 180 -0.90 5.01 9.74
CA MET A 180 -0.80 5.03 8.28
C MET A 180 -1.81 4.06 7.64
N GLY A 181 -1.95 2.84 8.19
CA GLY A 181 -2.97 1.90 7.74
C GLY A 181 -4.37 2.52 7.83
N ALA A 182 -4.67 3.20 8.94
CA ALA A 182 -5.96 3.85 9.14
C ALA A 182 -6.18 4.98 8.14
N ALA A 183 -5.15 5.79 7.87
CA ALA A 183 -5.22 6.89 6.92
C ALA A 183 -5.48 6.41 5.48
N VAL A 184 -4.78 5.37 5.02
CA VAL A 184 -4.97 4.82 3.67
C VAL A 184 -6.33 4.11 3.56
N SER A 185 -6.75 3.35 4.59
CA SER A 185 -8.10 2.78 4.64
C SER A 185 -9.18 3.86 4.62
N SER A 186 -8.97 4.97 5.34
CA SER A 186 -9.90 6.11 5.33
C SER A 186 -10.03 6.70 3.94
N MET A 187 -8.93 6.92 3.24
CA MET A 187 -8.97 7.36 1.84
C MET A 187 -9.83 6.43 0.97
N HIS A 188 -9.59 5.12 1.07
CA HIS A 188 -10.32 4.14 0.29
C HIS A 188 -11.83 4.18 0.58
N TYR A 189 -12.23 4.17 1.86
CA TYR A 189 -13.64 4.19 2.21
C TYR A 189 -14.29 5.53 1.88
N THR A 190 -13.61 6.68 2.03
CA THR A 190 -14.10 7.96 1.52
C THR A 190 -14.32 7.92 0.01
N GLY A 191 -13.41 7.31 -0.74
CA GLY A 191 -13.58 7.08 -2.18
C GLY A 191 -14.78 6.19 -2.50
N MET A 192 -15.01 5.13 -1.71
CA MET A 192 -16.16 4.25 -1.86
C MET A 192 -17.49 4.92 -1.48
N PHE A 193 -17.49 5.80 -0.48
CA PHE A 193 -18.67 6.61 -0.12
C PHE A 193 -19.06 7.59 -1.24
N ALA A 194 -18.13 7.96 -2.12
CA ALA A 194 -18.43 8.77 -3.29
C ALA A 194 -19.20 8.00 -4.37
N VAL A 195 -19.23 6.67 -4.32
CA VAL A 195 -19.72 5.80 -5.40
C VAL A 195 -21.24 5.64 -5.33
N SER A 196 -21.91 5.88 -6.46
CA SER A 196 -23.31 5.52 -6.68
C SER A 196 -23.43 4.60 -7.89
N VAL A 197 -24.08 3.45 -7.71
CA VAL A 197 -24.26 2.45 -8.76
C VAL A 197 -25.72 2.39 -9.21
N ARG A 198 -25.94 2.63 -10.50
CA ARG A 198 -27.22 2.37 -11.16
C ARG A 198 -27.11 1.03 -11.87
N VAL A 199 -27.89 0.04 -11.44
CA VAL A 199 -27.94 -1.28 -12.05
C VAL A 199 -29.01 -1.29 -13.14
N ASP A 200 -28.64 -1.71 -14.33
CA ASP A 200 -29.57 -2.00 -15.42
C ASP A 200 -29.58 -3.53 -15.65
N PRO A 201 -30.69 -4.23 -15.34
CA PRO A 201 -30.73 -5.68 -15.46
C PRO A 201 -30.43 -6.16 -16.88
N SER A 202 -29.44 -7.05 -17.02
CA SER A 202 -29.14 -7.75 -18.27
C SER A 202 -28.82 -9.21 -17.99
N GLY A 203 -29.18 -10.08 -18.95
CA GLY A 203 -28.80 -11.50 -18.95
C GLY A 203 -27.51 -11.80 -19.70
N ASP A 204 -26.87 -10.78 -20.27
CA ASP A 204 -25.62 -10.94 -21.03
C ASP A 204 -24.45 -11.30 -20.11
N ALA A 205 -23.45 -11.99 -20.66
CA ALA A 205 -22.25 -12.28 -19.91
C ALA A 205 -21.36 -11.02 -19.81
N LEU A 206 -21.07 -10.56 -18.59
CA LEU A 206 -20.07 -9.51 -18.38
C LEU A 206 -18.68 -10.00 -18.81
N PRO A 207 -17.89 -9.19 -19.53
CA PRO A 207 -16.49 -9.50 -19.81
C PRO A 207 -15.61 -9.36 -18.55
N GLY A 208 -14.41 -9.96 -18.58
CA GLY A 208 -13.42 -9.86 -17.51
C GLY A 208 -13.32 -11.10 -16.62
N ALA A 209 -12.55 -11.01 -15.54
CA ALA A 209 -12.34 -12.10 -14.60
C ALA A 209 -13.21 -11.92 -13.35
N THR A 210 -13.64 -13.03 -12.73
CA THR A 210 -14.26 -12.93 -11.40
C THR A 210 -13.20 -12.63 -10.34
N ALA A 211 -13.64 -12.11 -9.20
CA ALA A 211 -12.76 -11.87 -8.04
C ALA A 211 -11.96 -13.12 -7.66
N MET A 212 -12.59 -14.30 -7.62
CA MET A 212 -11.94 -15.56 -7.24
C MET A 212 -10.97 -16.08 -8.29
N GLN A 213 -11.19 -15.78 -9.57
CA GLN A 213 -10.31 -16.20 -10.66
C GLN A 213 -9.00 -15.41 -10.71
N PHE A 214 -9.03 -14.13 -10.32
CA PHE A 214 -7.90 -13.24 -10.55
C PHE A 214 -7.48 -12.43 -9.31
N ILE A 215 -8.39 -11.70 -8.70
CA ILE A 215 -8.09 -10.81 -7.57
C ILE A 215 -7.60 -11.61 -6.36
N PHE A 216 -8.29 -12.69 -6.00
CA PHE A 216 -7.95 -13.50 -4.84
C PHE A 216 -6.56 -14.15 -4.95
N PRO A 217 -6.20 -14.89 -6.03
CA PRO A 217 -4.85 -15.42 -6.19
C PRO A 217 -3.76 -14.34 -6.20
N LEU A 218 -4.01 -13.19 -6.84
CA LEU A 218 -3.07 -12.08 -6.87
C LEU A 218 -2.86 -11.47 -5.48
N ALA A 219 -3.93 -11.24 -4.72
CA ALA A 219 -3.87 -10.76 -3.34
C ALA A 219 -3.13 -11.74 -2.42
N VAL A 220 -3.35 -13.06 -2.58
CA VAL A 220 -2.61 -14.09 -1.84
C VAL A 220 -1.13 -14.09 -2.19
N GLY A 221 -0.77 -13.98 -3.47
CA GLY A 221 0.62 -13.93 -3.91
C GLY A 221 1.35 -12.69 -3.37
N LEU A 222 0.70 -11.53 -3.44
CA LEU A 222 1.20 -10.27 -2.89
C LEU A 222 1.27 -10.27 -1.35
N GLY A 223 0.31 -10.89 -0.68
CA GLY A 223 0.34 -11.10 0.77
C GLY A 223 1.47 -12.04 1.21
N SER A 224 1.71 -13.11 0.45
CA SER A 224 2.84 -14.02 0.66
C SER A 224 4.18 -13.31 0.48
N TYR A 225 4.29 -12.44 -0.53
CA TYR A 225 5.46 -11.58 -0.72
C TYR A 225 5.71 -10.67 0.49
N LEU A 226 4.67 -10.02 1.02
CA LEU A 226 4.80 -9.17 2.21
C LEU A 226 5.19 -9.99 3.45
N PHE A 227 4.63 -11.18 3.63
CA PHE A 227 4.98 -12.07 4.72
C PHE A 227 6.45 -12.50 4.67
N ILE A 228 6.93 -12.95 3.50
CA ILE A 228 8.34 -13.36 3.30
C ILE A 228 9.27 -12.15 3.51
N THR A 229 8.90 -10.98 2.99
CA THR A 229 9.67 -9.75 3.19
C THR A 229 9.74 -9.37 4.68
N SER A 230 8.64 -9.55 5.42
CA SER A 230 8.62 -9.34 6.87
C SER A 230 9.57 -10.28 7.61
N ALA A 231 9.53 -11.57 7.30
CA ALA A 231 10.46 -12.54 7.87
C ALA A 231 11.92 -12.17 7.54
N PHE A 232 12.21 -11.81 6.28
CA PHE A 232 13.53 -11.37 5.87
C PHE A 232 14.00 -10.10 6.62
N VAL A 233 13.13 -9.11 6.78
CA VAL A 233 13.44 -7.87 7.53
C VAL A 233 13.66 -8.17 9.02
N ALA A 234 12.86 -9.04 9.60
CA ALA A 234 12.96 -9.43 11.01
C ALA A 234 14.24 -10.22 11.31
N LEU A 235 14.66 -11.10 10.39
CA LEU A 235 15.85 -11.93 10.54
C LEU A 235 17.15 -11.23 10.14
N SER A 236 17.08 -10.12 9.41
CA SER A 236 18.29 -9.41 8.97
C SER A 236 18.87 -8.57 10.11
N PRO A 237 20.18 -8.73 10.41
CA PRO A 237 20.81 -8.05 11.54
C PRO A 237 20.74 -6.54 11.42
N THR A 238 20.38 -5.90 12.53
CA THR A 238 20.41 -4.45 12.72
C THR A 238 21.85 -3.92 12.73
N ALA A 239 22.03 -2.61 12.62
CA ALA A 239 23.37 -2.00 12.67
C ALA A 239 24.06 -2.31 14.01
N ASP A 240 23.34 -2.14 15.11
CA ASP A 240 23.84 -2.40 16.47
C ASP A 240 24.26 -3.86 16.67
N GLU A 241 23.48 -4.82 16.15
CA GLU A 241 23.85 -6.26 16.20
C GLU A 241 25.09 -6.58 15.35
N ARG A 242 25.28 -5.89 14.22
CA ARG A 242 26.50 -6.04 13.40
C ARG A 242 27.71 -5.46 14.11
N GLU A 243 27.56 -4.31 14.78
CA GLU A 243 28.62 -3.68 15.56
C GLU A 243 28.97 -4.52 16.80
N ALA A 244 27.98 -5.09 17.48
CA ALA A 244 28.16 -6.03 18.58
C ALA A 244 28.87 -7.32 18.12
N SER A 245 28.48 -7.87 16.96
CA SER A 245 29.13 -9.06 16.38
C SER A 245 30.58 -8.77 15.97
N ALA A 246 30.81 -7.62 15.32
CA ALA A 246 32.15 -7.20 14.91
C ALA A 246 33.08 -6.91 16.10
N SER A 247 32.55 -6.31 17.17
CA SER A 247 33.33 -6.09 18.41
C SER A 247 33.62 -7.39 19.15
N ALA A 248 32.69 -8.36 19.16
CA ALA A 248 32.90 -9.68 19.73
C ALA A 248 33.93 -10.55 18.96
N GLN A 249 34.12 -10.31 17.65
CA GLN A 249 35.08 -11.05 16.82
C GLN A 249 36.53 -10.53 16.93
N ARG A 250 36.74 -9.24 17.28
CA ARG A 250 38.09 -8.65 17.39
C ARG A 250 39.03 -9.36 18.37
N PRO A 251 38.61 -9.82 19.57
CA PRO A 251 39.49 -10.54 20.48
C PRO A 251 39.94 -11.89 19.92
N LEU A 252 39.06 -12.61 19.19
CA LEU A 252 39.37 -13.93 18.64
C LEU A 252 40.41 -13.86 17.52
N GLU A 253 40.36 -12.82 16.68
CA GLU A 253 41.38 -12.58 15.64
C GLU A 253 42.75 -12.17 16.23
N SER A 254 42.75 -11.52 17.40
CA SER A 254 44.00 -11.12 18.07
C SER A 254 44.72 -12.29 18.77
N VAL A 255 43.99 -13.34 19.15
CA VAL A 255 44.55 -14.57 19.76
C VAL A 255 44.97 -15.59 18.70
N ALA A 256 44.44 -15.49 17.49
CA ALA A 256 44.77 -16.36 16.35
C ALA A 256 45.98 -15.89 15.53
N ARG A 257 46.60 -14.75 15.88
CA ARG A 257 47.87 -14.25 15.33
C ARG A 257 49.00 -14.46 16.32
#